data_AF-A0A0G0T4Z6-F1
#
_entry.id   AF-A0A0G0T4Z6-F1
#
_cell.length_a   1.000
_cell.length_b   1.000
_cell.length_c   1.000
_cell.angle_alpha   90.00
_cell.angle_beta   90.00
_cell.angle_gamma   90.00
#
_symmetry.space_group_name_H-M   'P 1'
#
loop_
_entity.id
_entity.type
_entity.pdbx_description
1 polymer ?
#
loop_
_entity_poly.entity_id
_entity_poly.type
_entity_poly.pdbx_seq_one_letter_code
_entity_poly.pdbx_strand_id
1 'polypeptide(L)'
;MNKKLIYIISGVLALFLIIGLFWVFRAPKPMDVVQNGVYNYSNENLGFTLSLPAEFQYFQTQSKQGDGYKDIEIFVPTTDKSYKQEVPDYAKPLVIRVYDKDKYKEEPGFEKKGETDDKVYALKFWNDLPKEWKGKWSEEMKNYILNSMKID
;
A
#
# COMPACT_ATOMS: atom_id res chain seq x y z
N MET A 1 3.96 45.01 -26.75
CA MET A 1 3.40 43.88 -25.97
C MET A 1 2.05 44.30 -25.41
N ASN A 2 0.98 43.56 -25.72
CA ASN A 2 -0.40 44.02 -25.53
C ASN A 2 -0.85 43.78 -24.07
N LYS A 3 -1.17 44.85 -23.32
CA LYS A 3 -1.45 44.78 -21.87
C LYS A 3 -2.58 43.77 -21.54
N LYS A 4 -3.55 43.59 -22.44
CA LYS A 4 -4.63 42.59 -22.32
C LYS A 4 -4.14 41.14 -22.34
N LEU A 5 -3.08 40.84 -23.08
CA LEU A 5 -2.50 39.48 -23.18
C LEU A 5 -1.80 39.08 -21.88
N ILE A 6 -1.20 40.05 -21.18
CA ILE A 6 -0.50 39.84 -19.90
C ILE A 6 -1.51 39.46 -18.80
N TYR A 7 -2.67 40.13 -18.73
CA TYR A 7 -3.70 39.82 -17.73
C TYR A 7 -4.34 38.44 -17.92
N ILE A 8 -4.53 38.00 -19.17
CA ILE A 8 -5.08 36.67 -19.47
C ILE A 8 -4.10 35.57 -19.07
N ILE A 9 -2.80 35.75 -19.38
CA ILE A 9 -1.76 34.78 -19.01
C ILE A 9 -1.60 34.71 -17.49
N SER A 10 -1.59 35.84 -16.79
CA SER A 10 -1.51 35.86 -15.32
C SER A 10 -2.74 35.26 -14.63
N GLY A 11 -3.94 35.46 -15.18
CA GLY A 11 -5.18 34.89 -14.64
C GLY A 11 -5.25 33.36 -14.78
N VAL A 12 -4.80 32.83 -15.92
CA VAL A 12 -4.74 31.37 -16.15
C VAL A 12 -3.67 30.72 -15.27
N LEU A 13 -2.50 31.36 -15.10
CA LEU A 13 -1.45 30.84 -14.22
C LEU A 13 -1.88 30.78 -12.75
N ALA A 14 -2.61 31.79 -12.27
CA ALA A 14 -3.14 31.82 -10.91
C ALA A 14 -4.19 30.72 -10.68
N LEU A 15 -5.02 30.42 -11.69
CA LEU A 15 -6.03 29.36 -11.61
C LEU A 15 -5.39 27.96 -11.55
N PHE A 16 -4.32 27.72 -12.31
CA PHE A 16 -3.56 26.45 -12.26
C PHE A 16 -2.83 26.26 -10.92
N LEU A 17 -2.34 27.34 -10.30
CA LEU A 17 -1.73 27.27 -8.96
C LEU A 17 -2.75 26.89 -7.86
N ILE A 18 -4.00 27.37 -7.95
CA ILE A 18 -5.05 27.04 -6.97
C ILE A 18 -5.50 25.59 -7.11
N ILE A 19 -5.60 25.07 -8.34
CA ILE A 19 -6.00 23.67 -8.60
C ILE A 19 -4.88 22.69 -8.18
N GLY A 20 -3.61 23.07 -8.37
CA GLY A 20 -2.46 22.27 -7.92
C GLY A 20 -2.33 22.15 -6.39
N LEU A 21 -2.80 23.15 -5.64
CA LEU A 21 -2.74 23.15 -4.17
C LEU A 21 -3.79 22.25 -3.51
N PHE A 22 -4.90 21.94 -4.19
CA PHE A 22 -5.93 21.04 -3.64
C PHE A 22 -5.54 19.55 -3.70
N TRP A 23 -4.52 19.17 -4.46
CA TRP A 23 -4.07 17.78 -4.58
C TRP A 23 -2.94 17.38 -3.61
N VAL A 24 -2.40 18.30 -2.82
CA VAL A 24 -1.15 18.06 -2.06
C VAL A 24 -1.36 17.68 -0.59
N PHE A 25 -2.57 17.78 -0.03
CA PHE A 25 -2.77 17.51 1.41
C PHE A 25 -3.91 16.52 1.69
N ARG A 26 -3.78 15.30 1.16
CA ARG A 26 -4.38 14.13 1.83
C ARG A 26 -3.28 13.56 2.73
N ALA A 27 -3.11 14.15 3.91
CA ALA A 27 -2.22 13.58 4.92
C ALA A 27 -2.64 12.13 5.17
N PRO A 28 -1.72 11.15 5.15
CA PRO A 28 -2.06 9.79 5.52
C PRO A 28 -2.66 9.83 6.93
N LYS A 29 -3.85 9.24 7.08
CA LYS A 29 -4.50 9.10 8.39
C LYS A 29 -3.46 8.47 9.34
N PRO A 30 -3.23 9.04 10.54
CA PRO A 30 -2.33 8.42 11.50
C PRO A 30 -2.78 6.97 11.73
N MET A 31 -1.83 6.04 11.66
CA MET A 31 -2.08 4.62 11.91
C MET A 31 -2.65 4.49 13.34
N ASP A 32 -3.84 3.89 13.46
CA ASP A 32 -4.40 3.61 14.77
C ASP A 32 -3.58 2.48 15.40
N VAL A 33 -2.69 2.83 16.33
CA VAL A 33 -2.04 1.87 17.22
C VAL A 33 -3.13 1.28 18.09
N VAL A 34 -3.50 0.03 17.84
CA VAL A 34 -4.45 -0.68 18.70
C VAL A 34 -3.67 -1.49 19.72
N GLN A 35 -4.20 -1.54 20.94
CA GLN A 35 -3.63 -2.18 22.12
C GLN A 35 -2.85 -3.49 21.82
N ASN A 36 -1.75 -3.69 22.55
CA ASN A 36 -0.91 -4.89 22.56
C ASN A 36 0.05 -5.07 21.37
N GLY A 37 0.44 -3.97 20.70
CA GLY A 37 1.48 -4.02 19.67
C GLY A 37 0.99 -4.48 18.30
N VAL A 38 -0.32 -4.49 18.06
CA VAL A 38 -0.91 -4.78 16.76
C VAL A 38 -1.18 -3.46 16.01
N TYR A 39 -0.75 -3.38 14.76
CA TYR A 39 -0.94 -2.21 13.90
C TYR A 39 -2.08 -2.46 12.92
N ASN A 40 -3.14 -1.66 12.97
CA ASN A 40 -4.21 -1.75 12.00
C ASN A 40 -3.94 -0.83 10.80
N TYR A 41 -3.92 -1.41 9.61
CA TYR A 41 -3.85 -0.69 8.35
C TYR A 41 -5.21 -0.77 7.66
N SER A 42 -5.81 0.37 7.38
CA SER A 42 -7.09 0.46 6.65
C SER A 42 -6.91 1.24 5.36
N ASN A 43 -7.51 0.74 4.28
CA ASN A 43 -7.59 1.44 3.01
C ASN A 43 -9.06 1.60 2.61
N GLU A 44 -9.69 2.66 3.12
CA GLU A 44 -11.12 2.97 2.87
C GLU A 44 -11.44 3.07 1.37
N ASN A 45 -10.50 3.58 0.55
CA ASN A 45 -10.73 3.69 -0.90
C ASN A 45 -10.77 2.33 -1.60
N LEU A 46 -10.18 1.30 -0.99
CA LEU A 46 -10.13 -0.06 -1.50
C LEU A 46 -10.97 -1.03 -0.69
N GLY A 47 -11.72 -0.57 0.32
CA GLY A 47 -12.69 -1.40 1.05
C GLY A 47 -12.04 -2.54 1.85
N PHE A 48 -10.89 -2.33 2.47
CA PHE A 48 -10.31 -3.35 3.34
C PHE A 48 -9.57 -2.79 4.55
N THR A 49 -9.49 -3.63 5.57
CA THR A 49 -8.67 -3.41 6.76
C THR A 49 -7.85 -4.67 7.06
N LEU A 50 -6.65 -4.49 7.60
CA LEU A 50 -5.69 -5.54 7.89
C LEU A 50 -5.00 -5.28 9.23
N SER A 51 -4.79 -6.33 10.03
CA SER A 51 -3.98 -6.24 11.24
C SER A 51 -2.56 -6.78 10.97
N LEU A 52 -1.57 -5.98 11.33
CA LEU A 52 -0.16 -6.32 11.23
C LEU A 52 0.42 -6.55 12.64
N PRO A 53 1.23 -7.60 12.82
CA PRO A 53 1.80 -7.93 14.12
C PRO A 53 2.92 -6.94 14.51
N ALA A 54 3.41 -7.03 15.74
CA ALA A 54 4.33 -6.06 16.34
C ALA A 54 5.64 -5.90 15.56
N GLU A 55 6.08 -6.94 14.86
CA GLU A 55 7.28 -6.94 14.04
C GLU A 55 7.19 -5.96 12.85
N PHE A 56 5.97 -5.57 12.45
CA PHE A 56 5.74 -4.55 11.43
C PHE A 56 5.82 -3.12 12.01
N GLN A 57 6.33 -2.94 13.22
CA GLN A 57 6.63 -1.62 13.74
C GLN A 57 7.47 -0.82 12.71
N TYR A 58 7.03 0.40 12.42
CA TYR A 58 7.62 1.29 11.40
C TYR A 58 7.43 0.84 9.95
N PHE A 59 6.44 -0.01 9.65
CA PHE A 59 6.12 -0.31 8.26
C PHE A 59 5.79 0.96 7.47
N GLN A 60 6.08 0.91 6.17
CA GLN A 60 5.71 1.93 5.20
C GLN A 60 4.81 1.30 4.14
N THR A 61 4.00 2.11 3.48
CA THR A 61 3.17 1.65 2.37
C THR A 61 3.44 2.44 1.11
N GLN A 62 3.35 1.75 -0.03
CA GLN A 62 3.30 2.35 -1.34
C GLN A 62 2.09 1.80 -2.09
N SER A 63 1.52 2.59 -2.98
CA SER A 63 0.52 2.09 -3.91
C SER A 63 1.04 2.11 -5.34
N LYS A 64 0.70 1.08 -6.10
CA LYS A 64 1.07 0.95 -7.50
C LYS A 64 -0.15 0.55 -8.32
N GLN A 65 -0.43 1.31 -9.37
CA GLN A 65 -1.50 1.00 -10.30
C GLN A 65 -0.99 -0.01 -11.34
N GLY A 66 -1.74 -1.10 -11.51
CA GLY A 66 -1.57 -2.06 -12.59
C GLY A 66 -2.71 -2.00 -13.59
N ASP A 67 -2.67 -2.88 -14.59
CA ASP A 67 -3.77 -3.09 -15.53
C ASP A 67 -4.85 -3.96 -14.88
N GLY A 68 -5.99 -3.37 -14.54
CA GLY A 68 -7.10 -4.07 -13.89
C GLY A 68 -6.87 -4.44 -12.42
N TYR A 69 -5.85 -3.88 -11.77
CA TYR A 69 -5.62 -4.05 -10.35
C TYR A 69 -4.87 -2.87 -9.74
N LYS A 70 -4.92 -2.77 -8.41
CA LYS A 70 -4.12 -1.87 -7.61
C LYS A 70 -3.39 -2.63 -6.50
N ASP A 71 -2.09 -2.41 -6.42
CA ASP A 71 -1.25 -2.94 -5.36
C ASP A 71 -1.13 -1.94 -4.22
N ILE A 72 -1.18 -2.47 -3.00
CA ILE A 72 -0.72 -1.86 -1.78
C ILE A 72 0.46 -2.70 -1.30
N GLU A 73 1.65 -2.13 -1.41
CA GLU A 73 2.90 -2.75 -1.01
C GLU A 73 3.24 -2.30 0.41
N ILE A 74 3.47 -3.27 1.30
CA ILE A 74 3.87 -3.04 2.68
C ILE A 74 5.35 -3.35 2.79
N PHE A 75 6.08 -2.38 3.35
CA PHE A 75 7.52 -2.40 3.51
C PHE A 75 7.90 -2.37 4.98
N VAL A 76 8.94 -3.10 5.36
CA VAL A 76 9.53 -3.06 6.71
C VAL A 76 11.01 -2.71 6.61
N PRO A 77 11.57 -1.97 7.58
CA PRO A 77 12.99 -1.64 7.56
C PRO A 77 13.88 -2.88 7.55
N THR A 78 14.97 -2.80 6.79
CA THR A 78 16.02 -3.83 6.77
C THR A 78 17.40 -3.19 6.64
N THR A 79 18.35 -3.76 7.35
CA THR A 79 19.77 -3.41 7.27
C THR A 79 20.54 -4.34 6.34
N ASP A 80 19.91 -5.43 5.87
CA ASP A 80 20.51 -6.39 4.96
C ASP A 80 20.65 -5.81 3.55
N LYS A 81 21.82 -5.24 3.28
CA LYS A 81 22.20 -4.72 1.96
C LYS A 81 22.34 -5.79 0.87
N SER A 82 22.41 -7.07 1.26
CA SER A 82 22.44 -8.18 0.30
C SER A 82 21.05 -8.65 -0.12
N TYR A 83 20.00 -8.19 0.56
CA TYR A 83 18.62 -8.46 0.17
C TYR A 83 18.24 -7.66 -1.09
N LYS A 84 17.39 -8.23 -1.95
CA LYS A 84 16.87 -7.54 -3.12
C LYS A 84 15.85 -6.48 -2.69
N GLN A 85 16.31 -5.23 -2.61
CA GLN A 85 15.51 -4.08 -2.20
C GLN A 85 14.95 -3.34 -3.43
N GLU A 86 13.65 -3.05 -3.43
CA GLU A 86 13.04 -2.10 -4.38
C GLU A 86 13.13 -0.68 -3.87
N VAL A 87 12.95 -0.51 -2.54
CA VAL A 87 13.13 0.75 -1.82
C VAL A 87 14.37 0.61 -0.93
N PRO A 88 15.36 1.52 -1.00
CA PRO A 88 16.55 1.45 -0.18
C PRO A 88 16.21 1.35 1.31
N ASP A 89 16.85 0.43 2.02
CA ASP A 89 16.65 0.16 3.46
C ASP A 89 15.30 -0.47 3.83
N TYR A 90 14.55 -0.98 2.85
CA TYR A 90 13.28 -1.65 3.10
C TYR A 90 13.17 -3.00 2.39
N ALA A 91 12.57 -3.97 3.09
CA ALA A 91 12.12 -5.24 2.54
C ALA A 91 10.60 -5.20 2.32
N LYS A 92 10.10 -5.98 1.35
CA LYS A 92 8.67 -6.02 0.97
C LYS A 92 8.01 -7.33 1.40
N PRO A 93 7.56 -7.46 2.67
CA PRO A 93 6.93 -8.67 3.19
C PRO A 93 5.60 -9.01 2.56
N LEU A 94 4.84 -8.00 2.17
CA LEU A 94 3.45 -8.18 1.83
C LEU A 94 3.05 -7.24 0.70
N VAL A 95 2.34 -7.78 -0.28
CA VAL A 95 1.60 -7.04 -1.29
C VAL A 95 0.14 -7.45 -1.19
N ILE A 96 -0.74 -6.48 -0.98
CA ILE A 96 -2.18 -6.66 -1.13
C ILE A 96 -2.55 -6.17 -2.52
N ARG A 97 -3.05 -7.08 -3.36
CA ARG A 97 -3.53 -6.75 -4.69
C ARG A 97 -5.05 -6.77 -4.70
N VAL A 98 -5.63 -5.67 -5.17
CA VAL A 98 -7.07 -5.51 -5.34
C VAL A 98 -7.36 -5.43 -6.82
N TYR A 99 -7.96 -6.47 -7.38
CA TYR A 99 -8.33 -6.57 -8.78
C TYR A 99 -9.73 -6.02 -9.01
N ASP A 100 -9.95 -5.44 -10.18
CA ASP A 100 -11.30 -5.35 -10.74
C ASP A 100 -11.80 -6.79 -11.02
N LYS A 101 -13.06 -7.09 -10.68
CA LYS A 101 -13.56 -8.48 -10.68
C LYS A 101 -13.46 -9.17 -12.03
N ASP A 102 -13.70 -8.43 -13.12
CA ASP A 102 -13.59 -8.93 -14.50
C ASP A 102 -12.15 -9.13 -14.98
N LYS A 103 -11.18 -8.57 -14.26
CA LYS A 103 -9.74 -8.64 -14.55
C LYS A 103 -8.99 -9.67 -13.70
N TYR A 104 -9.64 -10.20 -12.67
CA TYR A 104 -9.01 -11.18 -11.78
C TYR A 104 -8.52 -12.42 -12.54
N LYS A 105 -7.27 -12.78 -12.28
CA LYS A 105 -6.66 -14.03 -12.71
C LYS A 105 -5.80 -14.56 -11.58
N GLU A 106 -5.81 -15.87 -11.38
CA GLU A 106 -4.89 -16.50 -10.44
C GLU A 106 -3.45 -16.27 -10.90
N GLU A 107 -2.62 -15.74 -9.99
CA GLU A 107 -1.22 -15.46 -10.24
C GLU A 107 -0.33 -16.22 -9.26
N PRO A 108 0.80 -16.78 -9.71
CA PRO A 108 1.73 -17.47 -8.82
C PRO A 108 2.20 -16.58 -7.66
N GLY A 109 2.02 -17.09 -6.44
CA GLY A 109 2.40 -16.43 -5.19
C GLY A 109 1.37 -15.45 -4.64
N PHE A 110 0.24 -15.23 -5.33
CA PHE A 110 -0.91 -14.54 -4.76
C PHE A 110 -1.94 -15.54 -4.24
N GLU A 111 -2.37 -15.35 -3.00
CA GLU A 111 -3.41 -16.12 -2.35
C GLU A 111 -4.69 -15.29 -2.29
N LYS A 112 -5.76 -15.75 -2.95
CA LYS A 112 -7.07 -15.08 -2.92
C LYS A 112 -7.64 -15.11 -1.51
N LYS A 113 -7.97 -13.94 -0.98
CA LYS A 113 -8.53 -13.79 0.37
C LYS A 113 -10.04 -13.60 0.39
N GLY A 114 -10.60 -12.93 -0.62
CA GLY A 114 -12.04 -12.70 -0.70
C GLY A 114 -12.40 -11.84 -1.90
N GLU A 115 -13.69 -11.53 -2.03
CA GLU A 115 -14.23 -10.76 -3.14
C GLU A 115 -15.47 -9.99 -2.70
N THR A 116 -15.75 -8.89 -3.40
CA THR A 116 -17.00 -8.14 -3.39
C THR A 116 -17.71 -8.32 -4.74
N ASP A 117 -18.77 -7.55 -4.98
CA ASP A 117 -19.46 -7.54 -6.28
C ASP A 117 -18.57 -7.01 -7.41
N ASP A 118 -17.61 -6.14 -7.10
CA ASP A 118 -16.78 -5.42 -8.07
C ASP A 118 -15.28 -5.70 -7.96
N LYS A 119 -14.79 -6.33 -6.87
CA LYS A 119 -13.36 -6.53 -6.62
C LYS A 119 -13.00 -7.93 -6.15
N VAL A 120 -11.74 -8.32 -6.39
CA VAL A 120 -11.11 -9.51 -5.79
C VAL A 120 -9.85 -9.11 -5.06
N TYR A 121 -9.67 -9.64 -3.84
CA TYR A 121 -8.54 -9.33 -2.96
C TYR A 121 -7.61 -10.53 -2.89
N ALA A 122 -6.31 -10.30 -3.12
CA ALA A 122 -5.29 -11.32 -2.96
C ALA A 122 -4.07 -10.79 -2.22
N LEU A 123 -3.39 -11.64 -1.47
CA LEU A 123 -2.16 -11.29 -0.75
C LEU A 123 -1.01 -12.09 -1.31
N LYS A 124 0.15 -11.45 -1.41
CA LYS A 124 1.42 -12.10 -1.70
C LYS A 124 2.40 -11.78 -0.60
N PHE A 125 2.98 -12.83 -0.03
CA PHE A 125 4.00 -12.74 1.02
C PHE A 125 5.41 -12.85 0.44
N TRP A 126 6.43 -12.71 1.30
CA TRP A 126 7.82 -12.88 0.93
C TRP A 126 8.10 -14.16 0.14
N ASN A 127 8.87 -14.00 -0.94
CA ASN A 127 9.54 -15.12 -1.60
C ASN A 127 10.89 -15.43 -0.94
N ASP A 128 11.61 -14.39 -0.53
CA ASP A 128 12.90 -14.46 0.14
C ASP A 128 12.91 -13.50 1.33
N LEU A 129 13.65 -13.87 2.37
CA LEU A 129 13.75 -13.14 3.63
C LEU A 129 15.14 -12.48 3.80
N PRO A 130 15.21 -11.20 4.20
CA PRO A 130 16.46 -10.62 4.66
C PRO A 130 16.93 -11.32 5.94
N LYS A 131 18.24 -11.32 6.20
CA LYS A 131 18.86 -12.13 7.27
C LYS A 131 18.25 -11.93 8.65
N GLU A 132 17.94 -10.70 9.02
CA GLU A 132 17.37 -10.34 10.33
C GLU A 132 15.90 -10.75 10.51
N TRP A 133 15.23 -11.15 9.43
CA TRP A 133 13.88 -11.67 9.45
C TRP A 133 13.82 -13.21 9.44
N LYS A 134 14.94 -13.88 9.16
CA LYS A 134 15.09 -15.34 9.30
C LYS A 134 15.04 -15.72 10.78
N GLY A 135 13.85 -16.05 11.27
CA GLY A 135 13.58 -16.35 12.68
C GLY A 135 12.52 -15.47 13.33
N LYS A 136 12.15 -14.35 12.69
CA LYS A 136 10.96 -13.55 13.06
C LYS A 136 9.76 -13.92 12.21
N TRP A 137 9.98 -14.11 10.91
CA TRP A 137 8.93 -14.52 9.99
C TRP A 137 8.59 -16.00 10.21
N SER A 138 7.31 -16.28 10.45
CA SER A 138 6.78 -17.62 10.67
C SER A 138 5.49 -17.81 9.87
N GLU A 139 5.11 -19.07 9.65
CA GLU A 139 3.82 -19.39 9.02
C GLU A 139 2.64 -18.93 9.89
N GLU A 140 2.80 -18.92 11.22
CA GLU A 140 1.82 -18.37 12.15
C GLU A 140 1.60 -16.87 11.91
N MET A 141 2.68 -16.11 11.72
CA MET A 141 2.63 -14.68 11.41
C MET A 141 1.93 -14.41 10.08
N LYS A 142 2.28 -15.20 9.04
CA LYS A 142 1.61 -15.14 7.74
C LYS A 142 0.11 -15.40 7.87
N ASN A 143 -0.27 -16.47 8.56
CA ASN A 143 -1.67 -16.85 8.76
C ASN A 143 -2.43 -15.82 9.61
N TYR A 144 -1.78 -15.24 10.61
CA TYR A 144 -2.34 -14.14 11.39
C TYR A 144 -2.73 -12.96 10.49
N ILE A 145 -1.78 -12.50 9.65
CA ILE A 145 -2.01 -11.39 8.73
C ILE A 145 -3.13 -11.76 7.75
N LEU A 146 -3.03 -12.92 7.10
CA LEU A 146 -4.02 -13.39 6.13
C LEU A 146 -5.43 -13.48 6.75
N ASN A 147 -5.56 -13.98 7.97
CA ASN A 147 -6.85 -14.14 8.63
C ASN A 147 -7.39 -12.84 9.22
N SER A 148 -6.53 -11.86 9.51
CA SER A 148 -6.95 -10.56 10.01
C SER A 148 -7.60 -9.67 8.96
N MET A 149 -7.39 -9.95 7.66
CA MET A 149 -7.93 -9.11 6.60
C MET A 149 -9.46 -9.15 6.61
N LYS A 150 -10.05 -7.97 6.72
CA LYS A 150 -11.49 -7.71 6.61
C LYS A 150 -11.74 -6.95 5.32
N ILE A 151 -12.78 -7.35 4.60
CA ILE A 151 -13.23 -6.73 3.37
C ILE A 151 -14.60 -6.12 3.69
N ASP A 152 -14.76 -4.85 3.35
CA ASP A 152 -15.97 -4.06 3.60
C ASP A 152 -16.86 -4.01 2.35
#